data_AF-A0A9D1AS64-F1
#
_entry.id   AF-A0A9D1AS64-F1
#
_cell.length_a   1.000
_cell.length_b   1.000
_cell.length_c   1.000
_cell.angle_alpha   90.00
_cell.angle_beta   90.00
_cell.angle_gamma   90.00
#
_symmetry.space_group_name_H-M   'P 1'
#
loop_
_entity.id
_entity.type
_entity.pdbx_description
1 polymer ?
#
loop_
_entity_poly.entity_id
_entity_poly.type
_entity_poly.pdbx_seq_one_letter_code
_entity_poly.pdbx_strand_id
1 'polypeptide(L)'
;MDTAQGAPERILEPHTVQTPDGWRLSLIRVVRPGVAPGPPVLFVPGYGMNAWIVQYHPSGRSFADVLLEHGFDPWGIDLRGTATS
;
A
#
# COMPACT_ATOMS: atom_id res chain seq x y z
N MET A 1 -3.29 -20.73 19.59
CA MET A 1 -2.78 -19.39 19.96
C MET A 1 -1.63 -19.10 19.03
N ASP A 2 -1.92 -18.43 17.92
CA ASP A 2 -0.89 -17.96 16.99
C ASP A 2 -0.38 -16.65 17.56
N THR A 3 0.88 -16.63 17.97
CA THR A 3 1.55 -15.43 18.48
C THR A 3 1.45 -14.34 17.43
N ALA A 4 0.95 -13.16 17.80
CA ALA A 4 0.95 -11.99 16.95
C ALA A 4 2.41 -11.63 16.62
N GLN A 5 2.93 -12.21 15.55
CA GLN A 5 4.19 -11.82 14.94
C GLN A 5 3.98 -10.36 14.50
N GLY A 6 4.78 -9.44 15.05
CA GLY A 6 4.73 -8.03 14.69
C GLY A 6 4.81 -7.85 13.16
N ALA A 7 4.24 -6.75 12.66
CA ALA A 7 4.26 -6.47 11.23
C ALA A 7 5.70 -6.56 10.69
N PRO A 8 5.93 -7.24 9.56
CA PRO A 8 7.26 -7.37 8.98
C PRO A 8 7.85 -5.98 8.69
N GLU A 9 9.17 -5.87 8.76
CA GLU A 9 9.87 -4.64 8.39
C GLU A 9 9.50 -4.26 6.94
N ARG A 10 8.99 -3.04 6.79
CA ARG A 10 8.60 -2.46 5.51
C ARG A 10 8.76 -0.95 5.53
N ILE A 11 8.99 -0.37 4.36
CA ILE A 11 9.04 1.07 4.15
C ILE A 11 7.84 1.47 3.30
N LEU A 12 7.29 2.65 3.61
CA LEU A 12 6.27 3.30 2.82
C LEU A 12 6.96 4.32 1.91
N GLU A 13 7.00 4.04 0.61
CA GLU A 13 7.56 4.91 -0.42
C GLU A 13 6.42 5.76 -1.03
N PRO A 14 6.33 7.07 -0.73
CA PRO A 14 5.31 7.94 -1.29
C PRO A 14 5.63 8.30 -2.73
N HIS A 15 4.60 8.31 -3.57
CA HIS A 15 4.65 8.70 -4.97
C HIS A 15 3.51 9.65 -5.31
N THR A 16 3.69 10.41 -6.39
CA THR A 16 2.67 11.31 -6.91
C THR A 16 2.61 11.22 -8.42
N VAL A 17 1.40 11.21 -8.97
CA VAL A 17 1.16 11.28 -10.41
C VAL A 17 0.19 12.42 -10.74
N GLN A 18 0.41 13.07 -11.87
CA GLN A 18 -0.51 14.07 -12.41
C GLN A 18 -1.31 13.47 -13.56
N THR A 19 -2.63 13.57 -13.50
CA THR A 19 -3.53 13.13 -14.58
C THR A 19 -3.64 14.20 -15.68
N PRO A 20 -4.04 13.84 -16.91
CA PRO A 20 -4.12 14.79 -18.03
C PRO A 20 -5.02 16.00 -17.80
N ASP A 21 -6.06 15.85 -16.98
CA ASP A 21 -7.02 16.88 -16.58
C ASP A 21 -6.61 17.61 -15.28
N GLY A 22 -5.36 17.49 -14.86
CA GLY A 22 -4.75 18.35 -13.84
C GLY A 22 -4.86 17.86 -12.40
N TRP A 23 -5.43 16.68 -12.13
CA TRP A 23 -5.46 16.14 -10.78
C TRP A 23 -4.11 15.58 -10.37
N ARG A 24 -3.74 15.81 -9.11
CA ARG A 24 -2.60 15.18 -8.45
C ARG A 24 -3.12 14.02 -7.60
N LEU A 25 -2.66 12.80 -7.87
CA LEU A 25 -3.01 11.62 -7.08
C LEU A 25 -1.79 11.20 -6.25
N SER A 26 -2.03 10.90 -4.97
CA SER A 26 -1.04 10.30 -4.08
C SER A 26 -1.09 8.78 -4.21
N LEU A 27 0.09 8.17 -4.28
CA LEU A 27 0.26 6.72 -4.24
C LEU A 27 1.22 6.39 -3.12
N ILE A 28 1.05 5.20 -2.57
CA ILE A 28 2.00 4.61 -1.63
C ILE A 28 2.43 3.26 -2.14
N ARG A 29 3.72 3.04 -2.21
CA ARG A 29 4.30 1.73 -2.45
C ARG A 29 4.81 1.17 -1.14
N VAL A 30 4.56 -0.11 -0.88
CA VAL A 30 5.05 -0.79 0.32
C VAL A 30 6.20 -1.69 -0.08
N VAL A 31 7.39 -1.44 0.45
CA VAL A 31 8.59 -2.18 0.07
C VAL A 31 9.21 -2.92 1.25
N ARG A 32 9.89 -4.03 0.96
CA ARG A 32 10.79 -4.69 1.92
C ARG A 32 12.23 -4.29 1.62
N PRO A 33 12.96 -3.68 2.58
CA PRO A 33 14.36 -3.30 2.37
C PRO A 33 15.23 -4.48 1.94
N GLY A 34 16.10 -4.26 0.95
CA GLY A 34 17.05 -5.28 0.49
C GLY A 34 16.43 -6.42 -0.34
N VAL A 35 15.15 -6.35 -0.67
CA VAL A 35 14.46 -7.34 -1.52
C VAL A 35 14.05 -6.70 -2.83
N ALA A 36 14.40 -7.34 -3.95
CA ALA A 36 13.99 -6.89 -5.27
C ALA A 36 12.45 -6.97 -5.42
N PRO A 37 11.80 -5.97 -6.04
CA PRO A 37 10.36 -5.98 -6.20
C PRO A 37 9.92 -7.07 -7.18
N GLY A 38 8.81 -7.73 -6.86
CA GLY A 38 8.14 -8.66 -7.76
C GLY A 38 7.09 -7.99 -8.65
N PRO A 39 6.11 -8.75 -9.16
CA PRO A 39 5.04 -8.19 -10.00
C PRO A 39 4.20 -7.14 -9.25
N PRO A 40 3.89 -5.99 -9.85
CA PRO A 40 3.14 -4.93 -9.19
C PRO A 40 1.66 -5.28 -9.01
N VAL A 41 1.11 -4.93 -7.85
CA VAL A 41 -0.31 -5.06 -7.51
C VAL A 41 -0.82 -3.72 -6.99
N LEU A 42 -1.70 -3.07 -7.75
CA LEU A 42 -2.32 -1.80 -7.34
C LEU A 42 -3.67 -2.04 -6.68
N PHE A 43 -3.78 -1.62 -5.42
CA PHE A 43 -5.03 -1.59 -4.68
C PHE A 43 -5.76 -0.25 -4.91
N VAL A 44 -6.99 -0.32 -5.42
CA VAL A 44 -7.87 0.83 -5.64
C VAL A 44 -9.00 0.78 -4.60
N PRO A 45 -9.03 1.70 -3.61
CA PRO A 45 -10.06 1.72 -2.58
C PRO A 45 -11.47 2.02 -3.13
N GLY A 46 -12.48 1.59 -2.38
CA GLY A 46 -13.88 1.91 -2.64
C GLY A 46 -14.27 3.32 -2.19
N TYR A 47 -15.57 3.62 -2.30
CA TYR A 47 -16.12 4.93 -1.92
C TYR A 47 -15.87 5.27 -0.45
N GLY A 48 -15.41 6.50 -0.18
CA GLY A 48 -15.14 6.99 1.18
C GLY A 48 -13.89 6.40 1.84
N MET A 49 -13.02 5.74 1.06
CA MET A 49 -11.80 5.08 1.54
C MET A 49 -10.56 5.71 0.90
N ASN A 50 -9.38 5.29 1.36
CA ASN A 50 -8.09 5.79 0.91
C ASN A 50 -7.02 4.68 0.96
N ALA A 51 -5.80 4.99 0.51
CA ALA A 51 -4.69 4.05 0.37
C ALA A 51 -4.19 3.48 1.72
N TRP A 52 -4.60 4.03 2.86
CA TRP A 52 -4.24 3.47 4.17
C TRP A 52 -4.76 2.05 4.36
N ILE A 53 -5.91 1.70 3.76
CA ILE A 53 -6.55 0.40 4.03
C ILE A 53 -5.72 -0.81 3.57
N VAL A 54 -4.87 -0.66 2.55
CA VAL A 54 -4.01 -1.77 2.09
C VAL A 54 -2.91 -2.09 3.10
N GLN A 55 -2.59 -1.12 3.96
CA GLN A 55 -1.45 -1.14 4.88
C GLN A 55 -1.85 -1.46 6.32
N TYR A 56 -3.15 -1.52 6.62
CA TYR A 56 -3.63 -1.64 7.98
C TYR A 56 -4.34 -2.97 8.21
N HIS A 57 -4.01 -3.61 9.31
CA HIS A 57 -4.82 -4.63 9.95
C HIS A 57 -4.75 -4.41 11.47
N PRO A 58 -5.87 -4.49 12.20
CA PRO A 58 -5.93 -4.06 13.60
C PRO A 58 -5.08 -4.89 14.57
N SER A 59 -4.78 -6.15 14.24
CA SER A 59 -4.12 -7.08 15.17
C SER A 59 -3.14 -8.04 14.50
N GLY A 60 -2.72 -7.77 13.26
CA GLY A 60 -1.99 -8.75 12.46
C GLY A 60 -1.45 -8.17 11.16
N ARG A 61 -1.20 -9.04 10.19
CA ARG A 61 -0.66 -8.68 8.89
C ARG A 61 -1.68 -7.93 8.06
N SER A 62 -1.26 -6.81 7.49
CA SER A 62 -2.02 -6.09 6.46
C SER A 62 -2.05 -6.88 5.15
N PHE A 63 -2.91 -6.47 4.23
CA PHE A 63 -2.94 -7.08 2.90
C PHE A 63 -1.62 -6.87 2.15
N ALA A 64 -0.99 -5.69 2.32
CA ALA A 64 0.34 -5.42 1.78
C ALA A 64 1.42 -6.37 2.35
N ASP A 65 1.35 -6.72 3.64
CA ASP A 65 2.29 -7.66 4.25
C ASP A 65 2.19 -9.05 3.62
N VAL A 66 0.95 -9.53 3.42
CA VAL A 66 0.70 -10.82 2.76
C VAL A 66 1.22 -10.81 1.32
N LEU A 67 0.97 -9.73 0.57
CA LEU A 67 1.49 -9.61 -0.80
C LEU A 67 3.02 -9.62 -0.85
N LEU A 68 3.70 -8.91 0.07
CA LEU A 68 5.16 -8.92 0.18
C LEU A 68 5.71 -10.32 0.50
N GLU A 69 5.06 -11.06 1.40
CA GLU A 69 5.45 -12.44 1.73
C GLU A 69 5.33 -13.38 0.52
N HIS A 70 4.36 -13.14 -0.35
CA HIS A 70 4.16 -13.90 -1.58
C HIS A 70 4.96 -13.37 -2.77
N GLY A 71 5.86 -12.39 -2.56
CA GLY A 71 6.77 -11.90 -3.58
C GLY A 71 6.15 -10.93 -4.59
N PHE A 72 5.06 -10.26 -4.23
CA PHE A 72 4.48 -9.18 -5.04
C PHE A 72 5.03 -7.81 -4.61
N ASP A 73 4.84 -6.80 -5.45
CA ASP A 73 5.16 -5.39 -5.19
C ASP A 73 3.85 -4.60 -4.95
N PRO A 74 3.44 -4.35 -3.69
CA PRO A 74 2.14 -3.75 -3.38
C PRO A 74 2.13 -2.22 -3.51
N TRP A 75 1.05 -1.71 -4.09
CA TRP A 75 0.76 -0.29 -4.24
C TRP A 75 -0.66 0.03 -3.75
N GLY A 76 -0.84 1.21 -3.18
CA GLY A 76 -2.15 1.81 -2.89
C GLY A 76 -2.26 3.19 -3.52
N ILE A 77 -3.47 3.59 -3.92
CA ILE A 77 -3.75 4.90 -4.51
C ILE A 77 -4.86 5.63 -3.76
N ASP A 78 -4.68 6.93 -3.56
CA ASP A 78 -5.73 7.85 -3.16
C ASP A 78 -6.46 8.34 -4.43
N LEU A 79 -7.77 8.10 -4.49
CA LEU A 79 -8.61 8.62 -5.57
C LEU A 79 -8.77 10.14 -5.46
N ARG A 80 -9.20 10.77 -6.55
CA ARG A 80 -9.44 12.22 -6.60
C ARG A 80 -10.34 12.68 -5.46
N GLY A 81 -9.94 13.75 -4.77
CA GLY A 81 -10.71 14.30 -3.65
C GLY A 81 -10.65 13.46 -2.37
N THR A 82 -9.87 12.38 -2.35
CA THR A 82 -9.47 11.65 -1.15
C THR A 82 -8.00 11.99 -0.86
N ALA A 83 -7.64 12.20 0.40
CA ALA A 83 -6.26 12.48 0.77
C ALA A 83 -5.94 11.86 2.13
N THR A 84 -4.91 11.01 2.16
CA THR A 84 -4.27 10.56 3.42
C THR A 84 -2.74 10.53 3.38
N SER A 85 -2.14 10.92 2.26
CA SER A 85 -0.69 10.84 2.03
C SER A 85 -0.13 12.18 1.57
#